data_AF-A0A1P8WJ97-F1
#
_entry.id   AF-A0A1P8WJ97-F1
#
_cell.length_a   1.000
_cell.length_b   1.000
_cell.length_c   1.000
_cell.angle_alpha   90.00
_cell.angle_beta   90.00
_cell.angle_gamma   90.00
#
_symmetry.space_group_name_H-M   'P 1'
#
loop_
_entity.id
_entity.type
_entity.pdbx_description
1 polymer ?
#
loop_
_entity_poly.entity_id
_entity_poly.type
_entity_poly.pdbx_seq_one_letter_code
_entity_poly.pdbx_strand_id
1 'polypeptide(L)'
;MDSELYEQVDPLIDDVADQIGELIDGDQLAVLKAKLAEICGCLPGEFSASLDISLRITDPEGLTLPLLQTGMTSFDGTEPQQVWGDSTPQDYVVFGDVVVVPNDYCPQCWAEWRFKQRNPKCPGCGLQLGREVKILLDSGICPHCERGTVSAGNPVCVECNNRVNLDYVVWG
;
A
#
# COMPACT_ATOMS: atom_id res chain seq x y z
N MET A 1 2.31 15.74 8.25
CA MET A 1 0.88 16.04 8.20
C MET A 1 0.27 15.65 9.54
N ASP A 2 -0.59 16.47 10.12
CA ASP A 2 -1.36 16.07 11.30
C ASP A 2 -2.59 15.23 10.90
N SER A 3 -3.21 14.56 11.86
CA SER A 3 -4.32 13.62 11.62
C SER A 3 -5.57 14.31 11.08
N GLU A 4 -5.87 15.53 11.54
CA GLU A 4 -7.03 16.30 11.06
C GLU A 4 -6.90 16.68 9.59
N LEU A 5 -5.69 17.04 9.12
CA LEU A 5 -5.47 17.31 7.70
C LEU A 5 -5.53 16.03 6.86
N TYR A 6 -5.09 14.88 7.40
CA TYR A 6 -5.25 13.58 6.72
C TYR A 6 -6.72 13.26 6.50
N GLU A 7 -7.56 13.31 7.54
CA GLU A 7 -8.99 13.00 7.48
C GLU A 7 -9.76 13.90 6.48
N GLN A 8 -9.30 15.13 6.25
CA GLN A 8 -9.91 16.03 5.28
C GLN A 8 -9.48 15.75 3.83
N VAL A 9 -8.25 15.28 3.63
CA VAL A 9 -7.67 15.06 2.30
C VAL A 9 -7.96 13.64 1.80
N ASP A 10 -8.11 12.66 2.69
CA ASP A 10 -8.37 11.25 2.37
C ASP A 10 -9.53 11.06 1.36
N PRO A 11 -10.72 11.67 1.54
CA PRO A 11 -11.81 11.50 0.56
C PRO A 11 -11.50 12.10 -0.82
N LEU A 12 -10.65 13.14 -0.88
CA LEU A 12 -10.22 13.73 -2.14
C LEU A 12 -9.19 12.85 -2.86
N ILE A 13 -8.37 12.12 -2.10
CA ILE A 13 -7.43 11.14 -2.66
C ILE A 13 -8.22 9.99 -3.27
N ASP A 14 -9.25 9.50 -2.57
CA ASP A 14 -10.15 8.45 -3.05
C ASP A 14 -10.85 8.88 -4.35
N ASP A 15 -11.43 10.09 -4.40
CA ASP A 15 -12.07 10.63 -5.62
C ASP A 15 -11.08 10.72 -6.80
N VAL A 16 -9.81 11.03 -6.54
CA VAL A 16 -8.75 11.06 -7.56
C VAL A 16 -8.37 9.65 -7.99
N ALA A 17 -8.27 8.70 -7.06
CA ALA A 17 -7.98 7.30 -7.32
C ALA A 17 -9.05 6.67 -8.20
N ASP A 18 -10.33 6.92 -7.90
CA ASP A 18 -11.47 6.44 -8.68
C ASP A 18 -11.45 6.98 -10.11
N GLN A 19 -11.23 8.29 -10.28
CA GLN A 19 -11.12 8.90 -11.61
C GLN A 19 -9.93 8.36 -12.42
N ILE A 20 -8.81 8.09 -11.76
CA ILE A 20 -7.65 7.45 -12.42
C ILE A 20 -7.99 6.01 -12.81
N GLY A 21 -8.72 5.28 -11.97
CA GLY A 21 -9.25 3.96 -12.29
C GLY A 21 -10.12 4.00 -13.55
N GLU A 22 -11.10 4.90 -13.61
CA GLU A 22 -11.96 5.09 -14.79
C GLU A 22 -11.18 5.47 -16.05
N LEU A 23 -10.15 6.33 -15.92
CA LEU A 23 -9.25 6.71 -17.01
C LEU A 23 -8.45 5.51 -17.54
N ILE A 24 -7.95 4.69 -16.62
CA ILE A 24 -7.18 3.49 -16.95
C ILE A 24 -8.09 2.44 -17.57
N ASP A 25 -9.27 2.18 -17.04
CA ASP A 25 -10.17 1.16 -17.56
C ASP A 25 -10.88 1.59 -18.85
N GLY A 26 -11.10 2.88 -19.02
CA GLY A 26 -11.73 3.45 -20.21
C GLY A 26 -10.85 3.45 -21.47
N ASP A 27 -11.46 3.87 -22.57
CA ASP A 27 -10.80 3.94 -23.89
C ASP A 27 -9.88 5.17 -24.04
N GLN A 28 -9.91 6.09 -23.08
CA GLN A 28 -9.19 7.37 -23.14
C GLN A 28 -7.67 7.17 -23.18
N LEU A 29 -7.16 6.11 -22.54
CA LEU A 29 -5.76 5.73 -22.55
C LEU A 29 -5.43 4.58 -23.51
N ALA A 30 -6.35 4.17 -24.39
CA ALA A 30 -6.15 3.01 -25.27
C ALA A 30 -4.89 3.12 -26.15
N VAL A 31 -4.62 4.31 -26.70
CA VAL A 31 -3.40 4.56 -27.50
C VAL A 31 -2.15 4.43 -26.65
N LEU A 32 -2.19 4.92 -25.41
CA LEU A 32 -1.07 4.86 -24.47
C LEU A 32 -0.79 3.41 -24.05
N LYS A 33 -1.86 2.65 -23.76
CA LYS A 33 -1.79 1.22 -23.44
C LYS A 33 -1.14 0.42 -24.57
N ALA A 34 -1.59 0.65 -25.80
CA ALA A 34 -1.04 -0.02 -26.98
C ALA A 34 0.46 0.29 -27.16
N LYS A 35 0.87 1.55 -26.95
CA LYS A 35 2.28 1.95 -27.01
C LYS A 35 3.11 1.33 -25.89
N LEU A 36 2.56 1.23 -24.68
CA LEU A 36 3.24 0.58 -23.56
C LEU A 36 3.44 -0.92 -23.81
N ALA A 37 2.43 -1.60 -24.36
CA ALA A 37 2.56 -2.99 -24.80
C ALA A 37 3.59 -3.15 -25.93
N GLU A 38 3.61 -2.24 -26.91
CA GLU A 38 4.61 -2.24 -28.00
C GLU A 38 6.03 -2.06 -27.46
N ILE A 39 6.23 -1.13 -26.51
CA ILE A 39 7.51 -0.96 -25.81
C ILE A 39 7.90 -2.26 -25.11
N CYS A 40 6.98 -2.86 -24.35
CA CYS A 40 7.27 -4.10 -23.62
C CYS A 40 7.58 -5.28 -24.55
N GLY A 41 6.89 -5.39 -25.70
CA GLY A 41 7.15 -6.43 -26.71
C GLY A 41 8.50 -6.26 -27.42
N CYS A 42 9.12 -5.08 -27.33
CA CYS A 42 10.46 -4.82 -27.83
C CYS A 42 11.56 -5.13 -26.79
N LEU A 43 11.19 -5.38 -25.54
CA LEU A 43 12.12 -5.72 -24.46
C LEU A 43 12.32 -7.24 -24.40
N PRO A 44 13.50 -7.73 -23.95
CA PRO A 44 13.67 -9.13 -23.59
C PRO A 44 12.66 -9.55 -22.52
N GLY A 45 12.18 -10.79 -22.54
CA GLY A 45 11.07 -11.28 -21.67
C GLY A 45 11.32 -11.28 -20.16
N GLU A 46 12.47 -10.80 -19.70
CA GLU A 46 12.82 -10.57 -18.29
C GLU A 46 12.52 -9.13 -17.82
N PHE A 47 12.13 -8.24 -18.75
CA PHE A 47 11.83 -6.85 -18.46
C PHE A 47 10.33 -6.56 -18.58
N SER A 48 9.88 -5.58 -17.80
CA SER A 48 8.53 -5.04 -17.83
C SER A 48 8.58 -3.54 -18.11
N ALA A 49 7.50 -3.01 -18.69
CA ALA A 49 7.31 -1.58 -18.85
C ALA A 49 6.14 -1.11 -17.97
N SER A 50 6.39 -0.14 -17.09
CA SER A 50 5.37 0.49 -16.26
C SER A 50 5.20 1.96 -16.60
N LEU A 51 3.98 2.45 -16.43
CA LEU A 51 3.64 3.86 -16.44
C LEU A 51 2.93 4.18 -15.14
N ASP A 52 3.59 4.97 -14.30
CA ASP A 52 3.16 5.30 -12.95
C ASP A 52 2.56 6.71 -12.88
N ILE A 53 1.43 6.83 -12.19
CA ILE A 53 0.76 8.07 -11.80
C ILE A 53 0.93 8.19 -10.29
N SER A 54 1.55 9.29 -9.83
CA SER A 54 1.77 9.52 -8.40
C SER A 54 1.23 10.87 -7.96
N LEU A 55 0.37 10.88 -6.94
CA LEU A 55 -0.03 12.07 -6.20
C LEU A 55 0.86 12.20 -4.97
N ARG A 56 1.45 13.38 -4.77
CA ARG A 56 2.31 13.65 -3.61
C ARG A 56 2.06 15.07 -3.11
N ILE A 57 2.10 15.25 -1.81
CA ILE A 57 2.19 16.57 -1.18
C ILE A 57 3.66 16.85 -0.92
N THR A 58 4.13 18.01 -1.38
CA THR A 58 5.49 18.48 -1.10
C THR A 58 5.41 19.78 -0.31
N ASP A 59 6.10 19.84 0.82
CA ASP A 59 6.20 21.06 1.60
C ASP A 59 7.21 22.05 0.99
N PRO A 60 7.25 23.31 1.45
CA PRO A 60 8.20 24.31 0.95
C PRO A 60 9.68 23.95 1.17
N GLU A 61 9.99 23.05 2.09
CA GLU A 61 11.35 22.58 2.39
C GLU A 61 11.75 21.39 1.51
N GLY A 62 10.81 20.86 0.71
CA GLY A 62 11.01 19.76 -0.23
C GLY A 62 10.71 18.38 0.34
N LEU A 63 10.22 18.27 1.58
CA LEU A 63 9.75 16.99 2.12
C LEU A 63 8.48 16.58 1.39
N THR A 64 8.48 15.34 0.90
CA THR A 64 7.41 14.82 0.05
C THR A 64 6.70 13.65 0.73
N LEU A 65 5.38 13.74 0.82
CA LEU A 65 4.49 12.69 1.28
C LEU A 65 3.74 12.13 0.06
N PRO A 66 4.04 10.90 -0.39
CA PRO A 66 3.24 10.25 -1.43
C PRO A 66 1.87 9.86 -0.84
N LEU A 67 0.81 10.15 -1.59
CA LEU A 67 -0.57 9.93 -1.20
C LEU A 67 -1.24 8.83 -2.03
N LEU A 68 -0.97 8.83 -3.33
CA LEU A 68 -1.46 7.82 -4.27
C LEU A 68 -0.30 7.45 -5.18
N GLN A 69 -0.10 6.17 -5.39
CA GLN A 69 0.71 5.66 -6.49
C GLN A 69 -0.12 4.59 -7.19
N THR A 70 -0.43 4.79 -8.46
CA THR A 70 -1.16 3.84 -9.29
C THR A 70 -0.58 3.90 -10.68
N GLY A 71 -1.02 3.06 -11.60
CA GLY A 71 -0.47 3.07 -12.94
C GLY A 71 -0.86 1.84 -13.73
N MET A 72 -0.10 1.56 -14.77
CA MET A 72 -0.30 0.39 -15.61
C MET A 72 1.04 -0.27 -15.92
N THR A 73 1.08 -1.59 -15.87
CA THR A 73 2.28 -2.38 -16.19
C THR A 73 1.95 -3.42 -17.27
N SER A 74 2.82 -3.53 -18.26
CA SER A 74 2.80 -4.59 -19.27
C SER A 74 4.00 -5.52 -19.09
N PHE A 75 3.76 -6.80 -19.34
CA PHE A 75 4.76 -7.86 -19.38
C PHE A 75 4.68 -8.56 -20.73
N ASP A 76 5.82 -8.83 -21.36
CA ASP A 76 5.91 -9.62 -22.59
C ASP A 76 4.92 -9.17 -23.71
N GLY A 77 4.72 -7.86 -23.83
CA GLY A 77 3.81 -7.27 -24.84
C GLY A 77 2.32 -7.52 -24.60
N THR A 78 1.93 -8.02 -23.43
CA THR A 78 0.53 -8.19 -23.02
C THR A 78 -0.15 -6.84 -22.77
N GLU A 79 -1.48 -6.85 -22.75
CA GLU A 79 -2.26 -5.66 -22.42
C GLU A 79 -1.87 -5.14 -21.03
N PRO A 80 -1.55 -3.83 -20.88
CA PRO A 80 -1.17 -3.28 -19.60
C PRO A 80 -2.29 -3.42 -18.57
N GLN A 81 -1.95 -3.92 -17.38
CA GLN A 81 -2.87 -4.07 -16.27
C GLN A 81 -2.67 -2.94 -15.27
N GLN A 82 -3.77 -2.48 -14.66
CA GLN A 82 -3.67 -1.50 -13.59
C GLN A 82 -2.87 -2.07 -12.42
N VAL A 83 -1.98 -1.24 -11.87
CA VAL A 83 -1.20 -1.56 -10.68
C VAL A 83 -1.39 -0.45 -9.65
N TRP A 84 -1.45 -0.85 -8.39
CA TRP A 84 -1.51 0.04 -7.26
C TRP A 84 -0.20 -0.08 -6.48
N GLY A 85 0.40 1.07 -6.18
CA GLY A 85 1.63 1.23 -5.42
C GLY A 85 1.39 1.91 -4.07
N ASP A 86 0.14 2.23 -3.74
CA ASP A 86 -0.27 2.58 -2.39
C ASP A 86 -0.41 1.32 -1.54
N SER A 87 -0.15 1.52 -0.24
CA SER A 87 -0.44 0.53 0.77
C SER A 87 -1.72 0.96 1.45
N THR A 88 -2.66 0.04 1.56
CA THR A 88 -3.88 0.17 2.36
C THR A 88 -3.59 0.76 3.74
N PRO A 89 -4.46 1.67 4.24
CA PRO A 89 -4.44 2.10 5.62
C PRO A 89 -4.49 0.88 6.55
N GLN A 90 -3.65 0.89 7.57
CA GLN A 90 -3.56 -0.18 8.55
C GLN A 90 -3.58 0.43 9.95
N ASP A 91 -4.42 -0.14 10.80
CA ASP A 91 -4.50 0.24 12.21
C ASP A 91 -3.34 -0.38 12.98
N TYR A 92 -2.65 0.44 13.77
CA TYR A 92 -1.57 0.04 14.66
C TYR A 92 -1.87 0.48 16.09
N VAL A 93 -1.37 -0.27 17.07
CA VAL A 93 -1.22 0.19 18.45
C VAL A 93 0.24 0.53 18.69
N VAL A 94 0.50 1.79 19.04
CA VAL A 94 1.85 2.32 19.34
C VAL A 94 1.80 2.95 20.72
N PHE A 95 2.59 2.41 21.67
CA PHE A 95 2.61 2.88 23.06
C PHE A 95 1.23 2.97 23.76
N GLY A 96 0.22 2.24 23.26
CA GLY A 96 -1.14 2.22 23.80
C GLY A 96 -2.15 3.06 23.01
N ASP A 97 -1.68 3.90 22.08
CA ASP A 97 -2.54 4.70 21.22
C ASP A 97 -2.81 3.98 19.89
N VAL A 98 -4.03 4.10 19.38
CA VAL A 98 -4.40 3.60 18.04
C VAL A 98 -4.01 4.65 17.01
N VAL A 99 -3.22 4.24 16.03
CA VAL A 99 -2.72 5.10 14.95
C VAL A 99 -2.97 4.41 13.61
N VAL A 100 -3.60 5.13 12.69
CA VAL A 100 -3.85 4.66 11.32
C VAL A 100 -2.83 5.28 10.38
N VAL A 101 -2.07 4.45 9.68
CA VAL A 101 -1.13 4.88 8.62
C VAL A 101 -1.11 3.85 7.50
N PRO A 102 -0.68 4.21 6.27
CA PRO A 102 -0.46 3.23 5.22
C PRO A 102 0.46 2.09 5.67
N ASN A 103 0.14 0.85 5.28
CA ASN A 103 0.84 -0.36 5.72
C ASN A 103 2.34 -0.38 5.41
N ASP A 104 2.83 0.47 4.51
CA ASP A 104 4.25 0.61 4.20
C ASP A 104 4.97 1.68 5.02
N TYR A 105 4.31 2.36 5.96
CA TYR A 105 4.88 3.46 6.74
C TYR A 105 4.99 3.14 8.22
N CYS A 106 5.93 3.79 8.92
CA CYS A 106 6.04 3.68 10.36
C CYS A 106 4.96 4.55 11.04
N PRO A 107 4.15 3.98 11.96
CA PRO A 107 3.10 4.74 12.63
C PRO A 107 3.63 5.81 13.60
N GLN A 108 4.90 5.73 13.99
CA GLN A 108 5.52 6.76 14.85
C GLN A 108 6.20 7.88 14.05
N CYS A 109 7.10 7.51 13.13
CA CYS A 109 8.00 8.48 12.51
C CYS A 109 7.76 8.70 11.02
N TRP A 110 6.76 8.02 10.43
CA TRP A 110 6.39 8.14 9.01
C TRP A 110 7.54 7.82 8.04
N ALA A 111 8.60 7.15 8.49
CA ALA A 111 9.60 6.60 7.59
C ALA A 111 9.02 5.39 6.86
N GLU A 112 9.40 5.23 5.60
CA GLU A 112 9.09 4.03 4.82
C GLU A 112 9.63 2.79 5.54
N TRP A 113 8.75 1.81 5.69
CA TRP A 113 8.99 0.58 6.40
C TRP A 113 8.18 -0.55 5.75
N ARG A 114 8.60 -0.93 4.55
CA ARG A 114 7.99 -2.05 3.80
C ARG A 114 8.35 -3.41 4.40
N PHE A 115 7.50 -4.40 4.16
CA PHE A 115 7.71 -5.79 4.59
C PHE A 115 8.03 -5.93 6.09
N LYS A 116 7.29 -5.20 6.95
CA LYS A 116 7.53 -5.13 8.40
C LYS A 116 7.60 -6.50 9.09
N GLN A 117 6.89 -7.49 8.57
CA GLN A 117 6.94 -8.86 9.11
C GLN A 117 8.30 -9.56 8.88
N ARG A 118 9.02 -9.21 7.80
CA ARG A 118 10.37 -9.75 7.52
C ARG A 118 11.46 -8.89 8.16
N ASN A 119 11.27 -7.58 8.15
CA ASN A 119 12.20 -6.61 8.72
C ASN A 119 11.50 -5.86 9.86
N PRO A 120 11.43 -6.43 11.08
CA PRO A 120 10.56 -5.93 12.14
C PRO A 120 11.07 -4.68 12.82
N LYS A 121 12.16 -4.05 12.37
CA LYS A 121 12.67 -2.80 12.94
C LYS A 121 12.54 -1.66 11.93
N CYS A 122 11.91 -0.57 12.34
CA CYS A 122 11.77 0.63 11.53
C CYS A 122 13.16 1.21 11.20
N PRO A 123 13.46 1.54 9.93
CA PRO A 123 14.75 2.12 9.54
C PRO A 123 14.91 3.58 10.01
N GLY A 124 13.82 4.32 10.22
CA GLY A 124 13.85 5.72 10.64
C GLY A 124 14.05 5.90 12.14
N CYS A 125 13.15 5.35 12.96
CA CYS A 125 13.15 5.56 14.41
C CYS A 125 13.61 4.34 15.23
N GLY A 126 13.79 3.18 14.60
CA GLY A 126 14.26 1.97 15.27
C GLY A 126 13.22 1.23 16.12
N LEU A 127 11.96 1.67 16.16
CA LEU A 127 10.87 0.94 16.81
C LEU A 127 10.66 -0.44 16.17
N GLN A 128 10.19 -1.40 16.97
CA GLN A 128 10.07 -2.79 16.56
C GLN A 128 8.61 -3.27 16.52
N LEU A 129 8.24 -3.93 15.42
CA LEU A 129 6.97 -4.62 15.26
C LEU A 129 6.91 -5.82 16.21
N GLY A 130 5.79 -5.96 16.91
CA GLY A 130 5.53 -6.91 17.98
C GLY A 130 5.98 -6.47 19.36
N ARG A 131 6.64 -5.31 19.47
CA ARG A 131 7.18 -4.80 20.74
C ARG A 131 6.58 -3.45 21.09
N GLU A 132 7.08 -2.37 20.49
CA GLU A 132 6.53 -1.02 20.66
C GLU A 132 5.36 -0.76 19.70
N VAL A 133 5.35 -1.43 18.55
CA VAL A 133 4.31 -1.31 17.53
C VAL A 133 3.63 -2.66 17.35
N LYS A 134 2.30 -2.71 17.35
CA LYS A 134 1.51 -3.92 17.00
C LYS A 134 0.45 -3.57 15.97
N ILE A 135 0.10 -4.51 15.11
CA ILE A 135 -1.02 -4.36 14.17
C ILE A 135 -2.32 -4.62 14.94
N LEU A 136 -3.28 -3.70 14.87
CA LEU A 136 -4.61 -3.90 15.41
C LEU A 136 -5.46 -4.68 14.40
N LEU A 137 -5.98 -5.84 14.81
CA LEU A 137 -6.90 -6.64 14.03
C LEU A 137 -8.28 -6.60 14.69
N ASP A 138 -9.09 -5.60 14.31
CA ASP A 138 -10.46 -5.44 14.82
C ASP A 138 -11.48 -6.20 13.93
N SER A 139 -11.33 -6.11 12.61
CA SER A 139 -12.24 -6.73 11.64
C SER A 139 -11.97 -8.22 11.36
N GLY A 140 -10.90 -8.79 11.92
CA GLY A 140 -10.44 -10.14 11.60
C GLY A 140 -9.99 -10.32 10.14
N ILE A 141 -9.77 -9.24 9.39
CA ILE A 141 -9.25 -9.28 8.02
C ILE A 141 -7.76 -9.63 8.05
N CYS A 142 -7.31 -10.44 7.10
CA CYS A 142 -5.91 -10.85 6.99
C CYS A 142 -5.01 -9.66 6.63
N PRO A 143 -4.03 -9.28 7.47
CA PRO A 143 -3.16 -8.12 7.24
C PRO A 143 -2.10 -8.34 6.14
N HIS A 144 -2.18 -9.46 5.42
CA HIS A 144 -1.26 -9.78 4.33
C HIS A 144 -1.91 -9.73 2.95
N CYS A 145 -3.17 -10.16 2.84
CA CYS A 145 -3.85 -10.25 1.55
C CYS A 145 -5.18 -9.51 1.50
N GLU A 146 -5.67 -9.04 2.66
CA GLU A 146 -6.89 -8.24 2.87
C GLU A 146 -8.20 -8.85 2.36
N ARG A 147 -8.14 -10.05 1.77
CA ARG A 147 -9.29 -10.78 1.23
C ARG A 147 -9.79 -11.86 2.17
N GLY A 148 -8.86 -12.54 2.85
CA GLY A 148 -9.20 -13.63 3.77
C GLY A 148 -9.34 -13.18 5.22
N THR A 149 -9.85 -14.08 6.05
CA THR A 149 -10.08 -13.83 7.48
C THR A 149 -9.09 -14.59 8.36
N VAL A 150 -8.74 -14.00 9.49
CA VAL A 150 -7.88 -14.53 10.55
C VAL A 150 -8.50 -14.23 11.91
N SER A 151 -8.25 -15.08 12.90
CA SER A 151 -8.71 -14.86 14.27
C SER A 151 -7.67 -15.31 15.28
N ALA A 152 -7.81 -14.91 16.55
CA ALA A 152 -6.94 -15.37 17.62
C ALA A 152 -6.94 -16.92 17.75
N GLY A 153 -8.09 -17.56 17.53
CA GLY A 153 -8.23 -19.03 17.58
C GLY A 153 -7.79 -19.74 16.30
N ASN A 154 -7.77 -19.04 15.16
CA ASN A 154 -7.31 -19.55 13.87
C ASN A 154 -6.50 -18.48 13.13
N PRO A 155 -5.17 -18.38 13.38
CA PRO A 155 -4.33 -17.32 12.84
C PRO A 155 -3.86 -17.59 11.40
N VAL A 156 -4.42 -18.58 10.71
CA VAL A 156 -4.07 -18.91 9.32
C VAL A 156 -5.16 -18.39 8.39
N CYS A 157 -4.76 -17.56 7.43
CA CYS A 157 -5.68 -17.02 6.43
C CYS A 157 -6.13 -18.12 5.46
N VAL A 158 -7.44 -18.23 5.24
CA VAL A 158 -8.03 -19.23 4.34
C VAL A 158 -7.74 -18.96 2.85
N GLU A 159 -7.53 -17.69 2.47
CA GLU A 159 -7.32 -17.28 1.08
C GLU A 159 -5.86 -17.39 0.65
N CYS A 160 -4.94 -16.87 1.45
CA CYS A 160 -3.51 -16.82 1.09
C CYS A 160 -2.63 -17.81 1.87
N ASN A 161 -3.22 -18.59 2.78
CA ASN A 161 -2.52 -19.53 3.66
C ASN A 161 -1.43 -18.89 4.54
N ASN A 162 -1.39 -17.56 4.63
CA ASN A 162 -0.44 -16.85 5.47
C ASN A 162 -0.81 -17.03 6.94
N ARG A 163 0.18 -17.38 7.76
CA ARG A 163 0.02 -17.49 9.21
C ARG A 163 0.43 -16.19 9.88
N VAL A 164 -0.53 -15.53 10.52
CA VAL A 164 -0.29 -14.32 11.31
C VAL A 164 0.58 -14.66 12.52
N ASN A 165 1.65 -13.87 12.71
CA ASN A 165 2.45 -13.96 13.92
C ASN A 165 1.69 -13.27 15.07
N LEU A 166 1.28 -14.06 16.07
CA LEU A 166 0.52 -13.58 17.22
C LEU A 166 1.29 -12.56 18.06
N ASP A 167 2.63 -12.56 17.99
CA ASP A 167 3.44 -11.56 18.69
C ASP A 167 3.32 -10.17 18.05
N TYR A 168 2.98 -10.11 16.75
CA TYR A 168 2.96 -8.87 15.95
C TYR A 168 1.61 -8.17 15.95
N VAL A 169 0.57 -8.82 16.46
CA VAL A 169 -0.80 -8.35 16.38
C VAL A 169 -1.41 -8.19 17.76
N VAL A 170 -2.42 -7.35 17.85
CA VAL A 170 -3.35 -7.28 18.97
C VAL A 170 -4.76 -7.35 18.40
N TRP A 171 -5.65 -8.04 19.10
CA TRP A 171 -7.04 -8.18 18.70
C TRP A 171 -7.87 -7.11 19.42
N GLY A 172 -8.72 -6.41 18.65
CA GLY A 172 -9.73 -5.50 19.17
C GLY A 172 -10.89 -6.23 19.86
#